data_AF-A0A497BSQ1-F1
#
_entry.id   AF-A0A497BSQ1-F1
#
_cell.length_a   1.000
_cell.length_b   1.000
_cell.length_c   1.000
_cell.angle_alpha   90.00
_cell.angle_beta   90.00
_cell.angle_gamma   90.00
#
_symmetry.space_group_name_H-M   'P 1'
#
loop_
_entity.id
_entity.type
_entity.pdbx_description
1 polymer ?
#
loop_
_entity_poly.entity_id
_entity_poly.type
_entity_poly.pdbx_seq_one_letter_code
_entity_poly.pdbx_strand_id
1 'polypeptide(L)' 'MRRLVERGELRIRSFFDEVRVRYVEREEIERLDADRLSFFNVNTEVDLRRARQLWQSGGIQV' A
#
# COMPACT_ATOMS: atom_id res chain seq x y z
N MET A 1 -9.61 -10.80 13.51
CA MET A 1 -8.86 -11.40 12.36
C MET A 1 -9.13 -12.90 12.14
N ARG A 2 -8.64 -13.84 12.98
CA ARG A 2 -8.76 -15.32 12.75
C ARG A 2 -10.20 -15.76 12.42
N ARG A 3 -11.16 -15.31 13.21
CA ARG A 3 -12.60 -15.54 13.03
C ARG A 3 -13.13 -15.13 11.64
N LEU A 4 -12.60 -14.07 11.04
CA LEU A 4 -13.04 -13.56 9.73
C LEU A 4 -12.52 -14.49 8.62
N VAL A 5 -11.25 -14.88 8.70
CA VAL A 5 -10.61 -15.83 7.77
C VAL A 5 -11.33 -17.18 7.79
N GLU A 6 -11.61 -17.72 8.98
CA GLU A 6 -12.32 -18.99 9.15
C GLU A 6 -13.75 -18.97 8.56
N ARG A 7 -14.36 -17.79 8.45
CA ARG A 7 -15.69 -17.59 7.84
C ARG A 7 -15.63 -17.22 6.36
N GLY A 8 -14.45 -17.21 5.76
CA GLY A 8 -14.24 -16.82 4.37
C GLY A 8 -14.37 -15.32 4.09
N GLU A 9 -14.40 -14.47 5.13
CA GLU A 9 -14.34 -13.02 4.94
C GLU A 9 -12.88 -12.58 4.77
N LEU A 10 -12.48 -12.43 3.51
CA LEU A 10 -11.11 -12.11 3.11
C LEU A 10 -10.89 -10.60 2.91
N ARG A 11 -11.94 -9.77 3.01
CA ARG A 11 -11.78 -8.31 2.92
C ARG A 11 -11.28 -7.77 4.24
N ILE A 12 -10.08 -7.21 4.23
CA ILE A 12 -9.46 -6.62 5.43
C ILE A 12 -10.32 -5.50 6.06
N ARG A 13 -11.15 -4.82 5.26
CA ARG A 13 -12.04 -3.75 5.75
C ARG A 13 -12.99 -4.23 6.84
N SER A 14 -13.46 -5.49 6.78
CA SER A 14 -14.34 -6.07 7.80
C SER A 14 -13.64 -6.23 9.16
N PHE A 15 -12.31 -6.26 9.20
CA PHE A 15 -11.54 -6.28 10.44
C PHE A 15 -11.41 -4.89 11.08
N PHE A 16 -11.49 -3.82 10.29
CA PHE A 16 -11.34 -2.45 10.80
C PHE A 16 -12.46 -2.06 11.77
N ASP A 17 -13.65 -2.66 11.65
CA ASP A 17 -14.75 -2.48 12.59
C ASP A 17 -14.48 -3.12 13.98
N GLU A 18 -13.52 -4.05 14.07
CA GLU A 18 -13.16 -4.74 15.32
C GLU A 18 -12.05 -4.01 16.11
N VAL A 19 -11.45 -2.95 15.55
CA VAL A 19 -10.26 -2.31 16.13
C VAL A 19 -10.33 -0.79 16.03
N ARG A 20 -9.60 -0.09 16.90
CA ARG A 20 -9.41 1.36 16.75
C ARG A 20 -8.41 1.63 15.64
N VAL A 21 -8.89 2.17 14.52
CA VAL A 21 -8.04 2.59 13.39
C VAL A 21 -7.58 4.04 13.58
N ARG A 22 -6.28 4.28 13.41
CA ARG A 22 -5.73 5.63 13.22
C ARG A 22 -5.48 5.81 11.73
N TYR A 23 -6.24 6.68 11.10
CA TYR A 23 -6.00 7.06 9.72
C TYR A 23 -4.81 8.03 9.65
N VAL A 24 -3.94 7.81 8.66
CA VAL A 24 -2.79 8.66 8.37
C VAL A 24 -3.14 9.45 7.12
N GLU A 25 -3.22 10.77 7.26
CA GLU A 25 -3.64 11.65 6.18
C GLU A 25 -2.51 11.86 5.16
N ARG A 26 -2.90 12.32 3.97
CA ARG A 26 -1.99 12.58 2.85
C ARG A 26 -0.83 13.48 3.24
N GLU A 27 -1.11 14.53 4.01
CA GLU A 27 -0.12 15.52 4.43
C GLU A 27 0.93 14.91 5.37
N GLU A 28 0.59 13.85 6.11
CA GLU A 28 1.54 13.10 6.92
C GLU A 28 2.44 12.20 6.07
N ILE A 29 1.88 11.60 5.04
CA ILE A 29 2.63 10.78 4.07
C ILE A 29 3.62 11.64 3.27
N GLU A 30 3.16 12.78 2.75
CA GLU A 30 3.97 13.63 1.84
C GLU A 30 5.17 14.28 2.53
N ARG A 31 5.17 14.37 3.88
CA ARG A 31 6.36 14.81 4.65
C ARG A 31 7.50 13.80 4.59
N LEU A 32 7.21 12.53 4.34
CA LEU A 32 8.19 11.44 4.31
C LEU A 32 8.47 10.95 2.88
N ASP A 33 7.44 10.94 2.03
CA ASP A 33 7.49 10.44 0.67
C ASP A 33 6.65 11.33 -0.24
N ALA A 34 7.26 12.42 -0.71
CA ALA A 34 6.60 13.42 -1.55
C ALA A 34 6.10 12.83 -2.89
N ASP A 35 6.85 11.87 -3.45
CA ASP A 35 6.52 11.20 -4.71
C ASP A 35 5.54 10.03 -4.53
N ARG A 36 5.29 9.61 -3.28
CA ARG A 36 4.39 8.53 -2.86
C ARG A 36 4.77 7.18 -3.45
N LEU A 37 6.06 6.96 -3.68
CA LEU A 37 6.59 5.75 -4.29
C LEU A 37 6.53 4.53 -3.35
N SER A 38 6.48 4.75 -2.03
CA SER A 38 6.24 3.71 -1.01
C SER A 38 4.88 3.02 -1.16
N PHE A 39 3.92 3.67 -1.83
CA PHE A 39 2.58 3.13 -2.07
C PHE A 39 2.41 2.55 -3.49
N PHE A 40 3.46 2.57 -4.32
CA PHE A 40 3.42 2.08 -5.69
C PHE A 40 3.28 0.54 -5.73
N ASN A 41 2.17 0.05 -6.28
CA ASN A 41 1.88 -1.38 -6.42
C ASN A 41 2.06 -1.84 -7.87
N VAL A 42 2.63 -3.03 -8.05
CA VAL A 42 2.81 -3.66 -9.36
C VAL A 42 1.79 -4.78 -9.53
N ASN A 43 0.66 -4.46 -10.16
CA ASN A 43 -0.39 -5.45 -10.44
C ASN A 43 -0.51 -5.76 -11.94
N THR A 44 0.09 -4.94 -12.79
CA THR A 44 0.06 -5.08 -14.25
C THR A 44 1.47 -5.06 -14.86
N GLU A 45 1.59 -5.51 -16.11
CA GLU A 45 2.86 -5.42 -16.85
C GLU A 45 3.29 -3.97 -17.11
N VAL A 46 2.33 -3.05 -17.24
CA VAL A 46 2.61 -1.61 -17.39
C VAL A 46 3.29 -1.09 -16.12
N ASP A 47 2.76 -1.46 -14.95
CA ASP A 47 3.35 -1.10 -13.66
C ASP A 47 4.74 -1.68 -13.52
N LEU A 48 4.97 -2.92 -13.98
CA LEU A 48 6.29 -3.55 -13.94
C LEU A 48 7.31 -2.80 -14.79
N ARG A 49 6.93 -2.34 -15.98
CA ARG A 49 7.81 -1.50 -16.82
C ARG A 49 8.13 -0.18 -16.12
N ARG A 50 7.14 0.45 -15.51
CA ARG A 50 7.33 1.68 -14.73
C ARG A 50 8.23 1.46 -13.51
N ALA A 51 8.05 0.36 -12.79
CA ALA A 51 8.89 -0.02 -11.65
C ALA A 51 10.37 -0.10 -12.05
N ARG A 52 10.65 -0.73 -13.20
CA ARG A 52 12.02 -0.84 -13.73
C ARG A 52 12.61 0.51 -14.09
N GLN A 53 11.82 1.42 -14.68
CA GLN A 53 12.25 2.78 -14.97
C GLN A 53 12.57 3.55 -13.68
N LEU A 54 11.68 3.49 -12.69
CA LEU A 54 11.87 4.14 -11.38
C LEU A 54 13.10 3.60 -10.63
N TRP A 55 13.33 2.30 -10.70
CA TRP A 55 14.53 1.68 -10.13
C TRP A 55 15.82 2.21 -10.79
N GLN A 56 15.83 2.27 -12.12
CA GLN A 56 17.00 2.77 -12.88
C GLN A 56 17.28 4.25 -12.64
N SER A 57 16.24 5.07 -12.41
CA SER A 57 16.38 6.49 -12.10
C SER A 57 16.67 6.78 -10.62
N GLY A 58 16.81 5.75 -9.77
CA GLY A 58 17.01 5.89 -8.32
C GLY A 58 15.77 6.33 -7.54
N GLY A 59 14.59 6.31 -8.16
CA GLY A 59 13.32 6.68 -7.53
C GLY A 59 12.75 5.61 -6.59
N ILE A 60 13.14 4.34 -6.76
CA ILE A 60 12.83 3.27 -5.79
C ILE A 60 14.16 2.67 -5.34
N GLN A 61 14.36 2.58 -4.03
CA GLN A 61 15.50 1.91 -3.40
C GLN A 61 14.96 0.79 -2.48
N VAL A 62 15.60 -0.39 -2.51
CA VAL A 62 15.28 -1.55 -1.66
C VAL A 62 16.42 -1.74 -0.67
#